data_AF-A0AAE4DG27-F1
#
_entry.id   AF-A0AAE4DG27-F1
#
_cell.length_a   1.000
_cell.length_b   1.000
_cell.length_c   1.000
_cell.angle_alpha   90.00
_cell.angle_beta   90.00
_cell.angle_gamma   90.00
#
_symmetry.space_group_name_H-M   'P 1'
#
loop_
_entity.id
_entity.type
_entity.pdbx_description
1 polymer ?
#
loop_
_entity_poly.entity_id
_entity_poly.type
_entity_poly.pdbx_seq_one_letter_code
_entity_poly.pdbx_strand_id
1 'polypeptide(L)' 'MKKSRKKYSKEFKRKAVELSNVRGDVREISEELGINPNLLHRWRREFSADPDLAFSGNGKKQQSPEEEEISRLKKQLK' A
#
# COMPACT_ATOMS: atom_id res chain seq x y z
N MET A 1 20.36 -9.89 -8.21
CA MET A 1 19.21 -10.44 -7.44
C MET A 1 18.00 -9.52 -7.58
N LYS A 2 16.84 -10.00 -8.03
CA LYS A 2 15.62 -9.18 -8.16
C LYS A 2 15.10 -8.83 -6.76
N LYS A 3 15.10 -7.55 -6.37
CA LYS A 3 14.39 -7.08 -5.16
C LYS A 3 12.91 -7.43 -5.31
N SER A 4 12.38 -8.25 -4.40
CA SER A 4 10.96 -8.55 -4.31
C SER A 4 10.20 -7.24 -4.03
N ARG A 5 9.15 -6.98 -4.80
CA ARG A 5 8.31 -5.80 -4.58
C ARG A 5 7.41 -6.08 -3.38
N LYS A 6 7.54 -5.29 -2.32
CA LYS A 6 6.56 -5.28 -1.23
C LYS A 6 5.20 -4.90 -1.84
N LYS A 7 4.20 -5.75 -1.63
CA LYS A 7 2.80 -5.46 -2.01
C LYS A 7 2.14 -4.78 -0.79
N TYR A 8 1.06 -4.04 -0.99
CA TYR A 8 0.32 -3.37 0.09
C TYR A 8 -1.16 -3.36 -0.28
N SER A 9 -2.03 -3.47 0.73
CA SER A 9 -3.48 -3.58 0.50
C SER A 9 -4.04 -2.25 0.03
N LYS A 10 -5.19 -2.29 -0.65
CA LYS A 10 -5.90 -1.06 -1.05
C LYS A 10 -6.22 -0.20 0.18
N GLU A 11 -6.66 -0.83 1.27
CA GLU A 11 -6.96 -0.16 2.54
C GLU A 11 -5.71 0.46 3.17
N PHE A 12 -4.58 -0.25 3.18
CA PHE A 12 -3.32 0.28 3.70
C PHE A 12 -2.87 1.51 2.91
N LYS A 13 -2.90 1.42 1.58
CA LYS A 13 -2.54 2.53 0.69
C LYS A 13 -3.43 3.75 0.91
N ARG A 14 -4.74 3.54 1.06
CA ARG A 14 -5.70 4.60 1.35
C ARG A 14 -5.42 5.27 2.69
N LYS A 15 -5.29 4.50 3.77
CA LYS A 15 -4.98 5.02 5.11
C LYS A 15 -3.65 5.77 5.13
N ALA A 16 -2.62 5.26 4.47
CA ALA A 16 -1.33 5.92 4.36
C ALA A 16 -1.44 7.29 3.66
N VAL A 17 -2.21 7.37 2.58
CA VAL A 17 -2.46 8.62 1.86
C VAL A 17 -3.30 9.59 2.70
N GLU A 18 -4.40 9.14 3.30
CA GLU A 18 -5.24 9.97 4.17
C GLU A 18 -4.43 10.53 5.35
N LEU A 19 -3.67 9.69 6.06
CA LEU A 19 -2.83 10.10 7.17
C LEU A 19 -1.78 11.12 6.73
N SER A 20 -1.15 10.87 5.59
CA SER A 20 -0.20 11.83 5.02
C SER A 20 -0.88 13.15 4.68
N ASN A 21 -2.08 13.17 4.11
CA ASN A 21 -2.77 14.41 3.75
C ASN A 21 -3.17 15.23 4.99
N VAL A 22 -3.50 14.56 6.10
CA VAL A 22 -3.84 15.21 7.37
C VAL A 22 -2.61 15.84 8.02
N ARG A 23 -1.49 15.11 8.12
CA ARG A 23 -0.26 15.64 8.77
C ARG A 23 0.61 16.50 7.86
N GLY A 24 0.44 16.40 6.54
CA GLY A 24 1.26 17.09 5.55
C GLY A 24 2.62 16.43 5.28
N ASP A 25 3.23 15.78 6.28
CA ASP A 25 4.56 15.18 6.18
C ASP A 25 4.55 13.76 5.57
N VAL A 26 5.07 13.62 4.36
CA VAL A 26 5.20 12.31 3.69
C VAL A 26 6.34 11.50 4.28
N ARG A 27 7.41 12.17 4.71
CA ARG A 27 8.64 11.50 5.13
C ARG A 27 8.42 10.84 6.49
N GLU A 28 7.90 11.61 7.45
CA GLU A 28 7.55 11.10 8.78
C GLU A 28 6.57 9.92 8.69
N ILE A 29 5.49 10.07 7.92
CA ILE A 29 4.50 8.99 7.75
C ILE A 29 5.10 7.78 7.03
N SER A 30 6.03 7.98 6.08
CA SER A 30 6.70 6.86 5.43
C SER A 30 7.62 6.09 6.39
N GLU A 31 8.29 6.80 7.30
CA GLU A 31 9.15 6.20 8.32
C GLU A 31 8.31 5.47 9.39
N GLU A 32 7.21 6.07 9.85
CA GLU A 32 6.24 5.47 10.78
C GLU A 32 5.61 4.19 10.22
N LEU A 33 5.24 4.19 8.94
CA LEU A 33 4.64 3.04 8.26
C LEU A 33 5.67 2.05 7.69
N GLY A 34 6.97 2.34 7.78
CA GLY A 34 8.04 1.50 7.23
C GLY A 34 7.99 1.33 5.70
N ILE A 35 7.47 2.33 4.99
CA ILE A 35 7.34 2.35 3.53
C ILE A 35 8.30 3.36 2.89
N ASN A 36 8.50 3.25 1.58
CA ASN A 36 9.34 4.22 0.88
C ASN A 36 8.58 5.54 0.66
N PRO A 37 9.14 6.72 1.00
CA PRO A 37 8.46 8.01 0.80
C PRO A 37 8.08 8.25 -0.66
N ASN A 38 8.89 7.80 -1.63
CA ASN A 38 8.56 7.93 -3.06
C ASN A 38 7.32 7.11 -3.44
N LEU A 39 7.07 6.00 -2.74
CA LEU A 39 5.87 5.18 -2.95
C LEU A 39 4.63 5.91 -2.42
N LEU A 40 4.74 6.56 -1.27
CA LEU A 40 3.66 7.35 -0.68
C LEU A 40 3.34 8.60 -1.52
N HIS A 41 4.35 9.28 -2.06
CA HIS A 41 4.15 10.35 -3.04
C HIS A 41 3.39 9.88 -4.28
N ARG A 42 3.74 8.71 -4.82
CA ARG A 42 3.03 8.11 -5.95
C ARG A 42 1.57 7.82 -5.59
N TRP A 43 1.32 7.22 -4.43
CA TRP A 43 -0.03 6.93 -3.96
C TRP A 43 -0.87 8.18 -3.74
N ARG A 44 -0.30 9.26 -3.19
CA ARG A 44 -0.98 10.56 -3.11
C ARG A 44 -1.43 11.04 -4.49
N ARG A 45 -0.55 10.98 -5.49
CA ARG A 45 -0.89 11.38 -6.87
C ARG A 45 -1.98 10.50 -7.49
N GLU A 46 -1.88 9.18 -7.32
CA GLU A 46 -2.89 8.23 -7.81
C GLU A 46 -4.25 8.46 -7.11
N PHE A 47 -4.25 8.75 -5.82
CA PHE A 47 -5.45 9.05 -5.02
C PHE A 47 -6.07 10.41 -5.36
N SER A 48 -5.26 11.45 -5.59
CA SER A 48 -5.76 12.76 -6.00
C SER A 48 -6.33 12.76 -7.42
N ALA A 49 -5.87 11.86 -8.29
CA ALA A 49 -6.40 11.74 -9.65
C ALA A 49 -7.76 11.05 -9.66
N ASP A 50 -7.88 9.90 -8.98
CA ASP A 50 -9.14 9.18 -8.86
C ASP A 50 -9.10 8.28 -7.62
N PRO A 51 -9.76 8.63 -6.51
CA PRO A 51 -9.74 7.85 -5.27
C PRO A 51 -10.33 6.44 -5.40
N ASP A 52 -11.31 6.26 -6.29
CA ASP A 52 -12.04 5.01 -6.49
C ASP A 52 -11.22 4.01 -7.33
N LEU A 53 -10.58 4.52 -8.39
CA LEU A 53 -9.64 3.77 -9.22
C LEU A 53 -8.23 3.70 -8.63
N ALA A 54 -7.89 4.58 -7.67
CA ALA A 54 -6.62 4.55 -6.98
C ALA A 54 -6.39 3.17 -6.37
N PHE A 55 -5.16 2.68 -6.57
CA PHE A 55 -4.69 1.38 -6.07
C PHE A 55 -5.29 0.14 -6.76
N SER A 56 -6.18 0.30 -7.75
CA SER A 56 -6.79 -0.83 -8.48
C SER A 56 -5.78 -1.62 -9.31
N GLY A 57 -4.64 -1.01 -9.64
CA GLY A 57 -3.56 -1.65 -10.39
C GLY A 57 -4.00 -2.00 -11.81
N ASN A 58 -3.11 -1.84 -12.79
CA ASN A 58 -3.36 -2.39 -14.11
C ASN A 58 -3.47 -3.93 -14.02
N GLY A 59 -4.70 -4.45 -13.91
CA GLY A 59 -5.11 -5.80 -14.29
C GLY A 59 -4.73 -7.00 -13.42
N LYS A 60 -4.05 -6.88 -12.28
CA LYS A 60 -3.78 -8.03 -11.40
C LYS A 60 -4.00 -7.66 -9.93
N LYS A 61 -4.99 -8.33 -9.30
CA LYS A 61 -5.26 -8.30 -7.85
C LYS A 61 -3.94 -8.32 -7.08
N GLN A 62 -3.52 -7.16 -6.58
CA GLN A 62 -2.28 -7.03 -5.83
C GLN A 62 -2.54 -7.46 -4.39
N GLN A 63 -2.51 -8.78 -4.15
CA GLN A 63 -2.55 -9.32 -2.79
C GLN A 63 -1.34 -8.80 -2.03
N SER A 64 -1.54 -8.20 -0.87
CA SER A 64 -0.51 -7.73 0.05
C SER A 64 0.32 -8.92 0.58
N PRO A 65 1.59 -8.75 1.01
CA PRO A 65 2.32 -9.82 1.68
C PRO A 65 1.64 -10.20 3.00
N GLU A 66 0.94 -9.27 3.68
CA GLU A 66 0.05 -9.60 4.80
C GLU A 66 -1.14 -10.47 4.38
N GLU A 67 -1.69 -10.29 3.18
CA GLU A 67 -2.72 -11.19 2.64
C GLU A 67 -2.14 -12.52 2.16
N GLU A 68 -0.87 -12.56 1.73
CA GLU A 68 -0.15 -13.82 1.49
C GLU A 68 0.09 -14.56 2.80
N GLU A 69 0.38 -13.86 3.90
CA GLU A 69 0.56 -14.46 5.22
C GLU A 69 -0.77 -14.92 5.83
N ILE A 70 -1.83 -14.12 5.72
CA ILE A 70 -3.20 -14.52 6.09
C ILE A 70 -3.68 -15.69 5.22
N SER A 71 -3.38 -15.69 3.92
CA SER A 71 -3.72 -16.81 3.03
C SER A 71 -2.92 -18.06 3.34
N ARG A 72 -1.65 -17.93 3.71
CA ARG A 72 -0.78 -19.04 4.14
C ARG A 72 -1.27 -19.63 5.46
N LEU A 73 -1.60 -18.79 6.43
CA LEU A 73 -2.15 -19.18 7.74
C LEU A 73 -3.52 -19.87 7.59
N LYS A 74 -4.42 -19.35 6.74
CA LYS A 74 -5.71 -19.99 6.43
C LYS A 74 -5.58 -21.35 5.77
N LYS A 75 -4.47 -21.62 5.07
CA LYS A 75 -4.23 -22.89 4.37
C LYS A 75 -3.65 -23.99 5.27
N GLN A 76 -3.13 -23.64 6.45
CA GLN A 76 -2.63 -24.60 7.45
C GLN A 76 -3.67 -25.08 8.46
N LEU A 77 -4.88 -24.48 8.48
CA LEU A 77 -6.01 -24.89 9.33
C LEU A 77 -7.01 -25.80 8.61
N LYS A 78 -6.60 -26.49 7.54
CA LYS A 78 -7.44 -27.48 6.83
C LYS A 78 -6.80 -28.86 6.87
#